data_AF-W4FWK1-F1
#
_entry.id   AF-W4FWK1-F1
#
_cell.length_a   1.000
_cell.length_b   1.000
_cell.length_c   1.000
_cell.angle_alpha   90.00
_cell.angle_beta   90.00
_cell.angle_gamma   90.00
#
_symmetry.space_group_name_H-M   'P 1'
#
loop_
_entity.id
_entity.type
_entity.pdbx_description
1 polymer ?
#
loop_
_entity_poly.entity_id
_entity_poly.type
_entity_poly.pdbx_seq_one_letter_code
_entity_poly.pdbx_strand_id
1 'polypeptide(L)'
;MAACPSKFSHGPPSRCPPRSIRPIPRSTVQRNLMPSPASFAVATIFATMVAGHGIMSVPKAEFDPTVMRTTYVATIQANFPGKFNDSPDKNVAAFNKAFRDQQATGFKTLRAMLDPQGPDCGYSKLDVPAKPIPSDGNVVWQNPDSGEGFVPSHTGPCEIWLDNTRVFQNDDCATNFPEKPAAHLPVDFASCVGSCTIRFYWIALHQDLWQVYKNCAPLVGLSATPTIVPSAPTPTTSPPTTRSPDGTTTPIATKYPDYNDLDCDP
;
A
#
# COMPACT_ATOMS: atom_id res chain seq x y z
N MET A 1 65.96 -38.97 3.53
CA MET A 1 64.55 -39.23 3.14
C MET A 1 64.47 -38.94 1.64
N ALA A 2 64.93 -39.87 0.82
CA ALA A 2 64.13 -40.92 0.16
C ALA A 2 63.23 -40.34 -0.95
N ALA A 3 63.81 -40.31 -2.15
CA ALA A 3 63.13 -40.14 -3.44
C ALA A 3 62.58 -41.49 -3.93
N CYS A 4 61.52 -41.46 -4.75
CA CYS A 4 61.01 -42.59 -5.54
C CYS A 4 60.26 -42.06 -6.79
N PRO A 5 60.10 -42.88 -7.86
CA PRO A 5 60.68 -42.52 -9.15
C PRO A 5 59.70 -42.60 -10.35
N SER A 6 60.23 -42.25 -11.51
CA SER A 6 59.70 -42.45 -12.86
C SER A 6 59.64 -43.94 -13.28
N LYS A 7 58.71 -44.30 -14.18
CA LYS A 7 58.96 -45.16 -15.36
C LYS A 7 57.76 -45.27 -16.30
N PHE A 8 58.00 -44.86 -17.55
CA PHE A 8 57.34 -45.33 -18.76
C PHE A 8 57.81 -46.77 -19.09
N SER A 9 56.94 -47.60 -19.69
CA SER A 9 57.38 -48.75 -20.48
C SER A 9 56.44 -49.00 -21.65
N HIS A 10 57.02 -49.02 -22.85
CA HIS A 10 56.44 -49.51 -24.10
C HIS A 10 56.27 -51.04 -24.09
N GLY A 11 55.28 -51.54 -24.84
CA GLY A 11 55.13 -52.94 -25.23
C GLY A 11 54.79 -53.06 -26.74
N PRO A 12 55.16 -54.18 -27.41
CA PRO A 12 55.35 -54.29 -28.87
C PRO A 12 54.08 -54.72 -29.65
N PRO A 13 54.10 -54.80 -31.01
CA PRO A 13 52.90 -54.79 -31.83
C PRO A 13 52.45 -56.16 -32.38
N SER A 14 51.16 -56.20 -32.77
CA SER A 14 50.51 -57.05 -33.78
C SER A 14 50.28 -58.55 -33.49
N ARG A 15 49.00 -58.96 -33.60
CA ARG A 15 48.54 -60.15 -34.35
C ARG A 15 47.04 -60.07 -34.60
N CYS A 16 46.64 -60.05 -35.87
CA CYS A 16 45.24 -60.24 -36.29
C CYS A 16 44.85 -61.72 -36.15
N PRO A 17 43.67 -62.05 -35.61
CA PRO A 17 43.07 -63.37 -35.75
C PRO A 17 42.18 -63.47 -37.02
N PRO A 18 41.93 -64.69 -37.51
CA PRO A 18 41.38 -64.94 -38.85
C PRO A 18 39.89 -64.61 -38.97
N ARG A 19 39.49 -64.23 -40.19
CA ARG A 19 38.10 -64.08 -40.66
C ARG A 19 37.29 -65.34 -40.34
N SER A 20 36.31 -65.23 -39.46
CA SER A 20 35.21 -66.20 -39.34
C SER A 20 34.02 -65.67 -40.14
N ILE A 21 33.73 -66.30 -41.26
CA ILE A 21 32.50 -66.11 -42.03
C ILE A 21 31.39 -66.77 -41.21
N ARG A 22 30.41 -65.98 -40.76
CA ARG A 22 29.15 -66.50 -40.20
C ARG A 22 27.94 -65.85 -40.88
N PRO A 23 26.81 -66.57 -40.94
CA PRO A 23 25.78 -66.37 -41.95
C PRO A 23 24.92 -65.14 -41.69
N ILE A 24 24.41 -64.58 -42.79
CA ILE A 24 23.44 -63.50 -42.83
C ILE A 24 22.15 -63.91 -42.09
N PRO A 25 21.72 -63.23 -41.02
CA PRO A 25 20.38 -63.40 -40.49
C PRO A 25 19.37 -62.61 -41.33
N ARG A 26 18.23 -63.25 -41.60
CA ARG A 26 17.08 -62.69 -42.33
C ARG A 26 16.70 -61.30 -41.81
N SER A 27 16.51 -60.37 -42.72
CA SER A 27 15.91 -59.06 -42.47
C SER A 27 14.48 -59.24 -41.95
N THR A 28 14.28 -58.99 -40.65
CA THR A 28 12.96 -58.66 -40.12
C THR A 28 12.74 -57.19 -40.47
N VAL A 29 11.72 -56.90 -41.28
CA VAL A 29 11.28 -55.53 -41.59
C VAL A 29 10.85 -54.86 -40.29
N GLN A 30 11.76 -54.11 -39.69
CA GLN A 30 11.48 -53.22 -38.58
C GLN A 30 10.73 -52.04 -39.18
N ARG A 31 9.42 -51.93 -38.89
CA ARG A 31 8.63 -50.76 -39.25
C ARG A 31 9.26 -49.56 -38.56
N ASN A 32 9.96 -48.74 -39.32
CA ASN A 32 10.40 -47.42 -38.87
C ASN A 32 9.13 -46.62 -38.55
N LEU A 33 8.81 -46.49 -37.25
CA LEU A 33 7.94 -45.41 -36.82
C LEU A 33 8.68 -44.11 -37.14
N MET A 34 8.17 -43.34 -38.08
CA MET A 34 8.59 -41.97 -38.28
C MET A 34 8.31 -41.20 -36.98
N PRO A 35 9.27 -40.47 -36.40
CA PRO A 35 8.95 -39.53 -35.35
C PRO A 35 8.08 -38.42 -35.97
N SER A 36 6.87 -38.24 -35.45
CA SER A 36 6.03 -37.08 -35.77
C SER A 36 6.84 -35.80 -35.59
N PRO A 37 6.66 -34.78 -36.46
CA PRO A 37 7.21 -33.46 -36.20
C PRO A 37 6.52 -32.93 -34.95
N ALA A 38 7.22 -32.95 -33.81
CA ALA A 38 6.81 -32.23 -32.64
C ALA A 38 6.94 -30.74 -32.97
N SER A 39 5.80 -30.12 -33.30
CA SER A 39 5.69 -28.67 -33.41
C SER A 39 6.10 -28.04 -32.08
N PHE A 40 7.29 -27.46 -32.03
CA PHE A 40 7.69 -26.57 -30.95
C PHE A 40 6.87 -25.28 -31.08
N ALA A 41 5.70 -25.24 -30.46
CA ALA A 41 4.98 -24.00 -30.25
C ALA A 41 5.78 -23.16 -29.25
N VAL A 42 6.53 -22.18 -29.76
CA VAL A 42 7.13 -21.13 -28.92
C VAL A 42 5.97 -20.27 -28.43
N ALA A 43 5.46 -20.58 -27.24
CA ALA A 43 4.54 -19.71 -26.54
C ALA A 43 5.32 -18.46 -26.08
N THR A 44 5.28 -17.39 -26.87
CA THR A 44 5.65 -16.06 -26.41
C THR A 44 4.67 -15.66 -25.31
N ILE A 45 5.07 -15.87 -24.06
CA ILE A 45 4.42 -15.25 -22.91
C ILE A 45 4.70 -13.76 -23.01
N PHE A 46 3.81 -13.02 -23.67
CA PHE A 46 3.70 -11.59 -23.47
C PHE A 46 3.20 -11.42 -22.04
N ALA A 47 4.11 -11.28 -21.08
CA ALA A 47 3.76 -10.68 -19.80
C ALA A 47 3.30 -9.26 -20.15
N THR A 48 1.98 -9.03 -20.13
CA THR A 48 1.45 -7.68 -20.15
C THR A 48 2.13 -6.94 -19.01
N MET A 49 2.99 -5.99 -19.33
CA MET A 49 3.62 -5.15 -18.33
C MET A 49 2.49 -4.27 -17.78
N VAL A 50 1.81 -4.76 -16.74
CA VAL A 50 0.79 -3.99 -16.05
C VAL A 50 1.54 -2.85 -15.36
N ALA A 51 1.37 -1.64 -15.90
CA ALA A 51 1.97 -0.46 -15.33
C ALA A 51 1.24 -0.15 -14.02
N GLY A 52 1.86 -0.46 -12.87
CA GLY A 52 1.33 -0.17 -11.52
C GLY A 52 1.37 1.30 -11.13
N HIS A 53 1.07 2.16 -12.09
CA HIS A 53 1.00 3.61 -11.97
C HIS A 53 -0.37 4.01 -11.41
N GLY A 54 -0.43 5.10 -10.65
CA GLY A 54 -1.68 5.58 -10.06
C GLY A 54 -1.53 6.96 -9.43
N ILE A 55 -2.64 7.49 -8.92
CA ILE A 55 -2.68 8.75 -8.18
C ILE A 55 -3.59 8.64 -6.96
N MET A 56 -3.41 9.58 -6.02
CA MET A 56 -4.41 9.92 -5.02
C MET A 56 -5.59 10.61 -5.71
N SER A 57 -6.61 9.81 -6.03
CA SER A 57 -7.83 10.24 -6.71
C SER A 57 -8.84 10.88 -5.75
N VAL A 58 -8.82 10.47 -4.47
CA VAL A 58 -9.61 11.06 -3.39
C VAL A 58 -8.73 11.22 -2.15
N PRO A 59 -8.67 12.40 -1.51
CA PRO A 59 -9.09 13.69 -2.07
C PRO A 59 -8.33 13.97 -3.38
N LYS A 60 -8.99 14.60 -4.35
CA LYS A 60 -8.46 14.77 -5.71
C LYS A 60 -7.19 15.61 -5.73
N ALA A 61 -6.04 14.96 -5.87
CA ALA A 61 -4.78 15.64 -6.16
C ALA A 61 -4.82 16.24 -7.57
N GLU A 62 -4.29 17.45 -7.71
CA GLU A 62 -4.10 18.11 -9.01
C GLU A 62 -2.63 18.02 -9.41
N PHE A 63 -2.34 17.86 -10.69
CA PHE A 63 -1.00 17.55 -11.18
C PHE A 63 -0.51 18.56 -12.22
N ASP A 64 0.81 18.61 -12.40
CA ASP A 64 1.44 19.26 -13.54
C ASP A 64 0.96 18.58 -14.85
N PRO A 65 0.31 19.33 -15.77
CA PRO A 65 -0.18 18.76 -17.03
C PRO A 65 0.94 18.37 -18.00
N THR A 66 2.19 18.77 -17.74
CA THR A 66 3.35 18.49 -18.61
C THR A 66 4.03 17.15 -18.31
N VAL A 67 3.63 16.47 -17.23
CA VAL A 67 4.21 15.20 -16.79
C VAL A 67 3.12 14.14 -16.67
N MET A 68 3.45 12.86 -16.91
CA MET A 68 2.51 11.77 -16.70
C MET A 68 2.13 11.67 -15.22
N ARG A 69 0.91 12.13 -14.87
CA ARG A 69 0.43 12.24 -13.49
C ARG A 69 0.52 10.95 -12.66
N THR A 70 0.42 9.79 -13.31
CA THR A 70 0.40 8.47 -12.66
C THR A 70 1.79 7.88 -12.42
N THR A 71 2.85 8.53 -12.92
CA THR A 71 4.23 8.02 -12.86
C THR A 71 4.86 8.16 -11.48
N TYR A 72 5.87 7.33 -11.21
CA TYR A 72 6.72 7.48 -10.03
C TYR A 72 7.61 8.73 -10.17
N VAL A 73 8.01 9.31 -9.03
CA VAL A 73 8.71 10.61 -8.99
C VAL A 73 10.22 10.46 -8.88
N ALA A 74 10.69 9.27 -8.51
CA ALA A 74 12.09 8.90 -8.42
C ALA A 74 12.25 7.38 -8.43
N THR A 75 13.45 6.92 -8.73
CA THR A 75 13.88 5.55 -8.46
C THR A 75 15.01 5.56 -7.43
N ILE A 76 14.98 4.63 -6.48
CA ILE A 76 16.04 4.47 -5.50
C ILE A 76 16.58 3.04 -5.50
N GLN A 77 17.89 2.91 -5.28
CA GLN A 77 18.51 1.61 -5.06
C GLN A 77 18.41 1.23 -3.57
N ALA A 78 18.35 -0.06 -3.30
CA ALA A 78 18.46 -0.57 -1.94
C ALA A 78 19.76 -0.10 -1.28
N ASN A 79 19.65 0.63 -0.17
CA ASN A 79 20.78 1.01 0.68
C ASN A 79 20.84 0.19 1.98
N PHE A 80 20.03 -0.86 2.05
CA PHE A 80 19.91 -1.76 3.19
C PHE A 80 20.73 -3.04 2.95
N PRO A 81 21.21 -3.70 4.02
CA PRO A 81 21.75 -5.04 3.90
C PRO A 81 20.61 -6.02 3.58
N GLY A 82 20.75 -6.79 2.50
CA GLY A 82 19.76 -7.78 2.12
C GLY A 82 19.75 -8.09 0.63
N LYS A 83 18.86 -9.01 0.24
CA LYS A 83 18.54 -9.33 -1.15
C LYS A 83 17.15 -8.76 -1.46
N PHE A 84 17.05 -7.98 -2.53
CA PHE A 84 15.82 -7.25 -2.91
C PHE A 84 15.45 -7.42 -4.39
N ASN A 85 15.94 -8.49 -5.01
CA ASN A 85 15.75 -8.83 -6.42
C ASN A 85 15.15 -10.23 -6.61
N ASP A 86 14.21 -10.60 -5.74
CA ASP A 86 13.45 -11.85 -5.79
C ASP A 86 11.98 -11.55 -6.16
N SER A 87 11.04 -12.43 -5.80
CA SER A 87 9.61 -12.18 -5.99
C SER A 87 9.10 -10.97 -5.17
N PRO A 88 8.03 -10.28 -5.61
CA PRO A 88 7.50 -9.10 -4.92
C PRO A 88 7.25 -9.30 -3.42
N ASP A 89 6.65 -10.42 -3.03
CA ASP A 89 6.37 -10.79 -1.63
C ASP A 89 7.65 -10.91 -0.78
N LYS A 90 8.73 -11.45 -1.36
CA LYS A 90 10.02 -11.58 -0.66
C LYS A 90 10.75 -10.25 -0.59
N ASN A 91 10.67 -9.42 -1.62
CA ASN A 91 11.32 -8.10 -1.63
C ASN A 91 10.69 -7.20 -0.55
N VAL A 92 9.36 -7.16 -0.44
CA VAL A 92 8.69 -6.38 0.61
C VAL A 92 8.98 -6.94 2.01
N ALA A 93 9.01 -8.25 2.18
CA ALA A 93 9.40 -8.86 3.47
C ALA A 93 10.83 -8.52 3.86
N ALA A 94 11.77 -8.59 2.91
CA ALA A 94 13.17 -8.21 3.12
C ALA A 94 13.31 -6.72 3.45
N PHE A 95 12.61 -5.85 2.72
CA PHE A 95 12.58 -4.42 2.98
C PHE A 95 12.05 -4.13 4.37
N ASN A 96 10.88 -4.63 4.72
CA ASN A 96 10.24 -4.36 6.00
C ASN A 96 11.11 -4.84 7.18
N LYS A 97 11.78 -6.00 7.02
CA LYS A 97 12.77 -6.46 8.00
C LYS A 97 13.93 -5.48 8.13
N ALA A 98 14.59 -5.14 7.02
CA ALA A 98 15.77 -4.28 7.06
C ALA A 98 15.44 -2.84 7.52
N PHE A 99 14.28 -2.32 7.11
CA PHE A 99 13.78 -1.01 7.51
C PHE A 99 13.58 -0.94 9.02
N ARG A 100 12.90 -1.94 9.62
CA ARG A 100 12.74 -2.05 11.08
C ARG A 100 14.07 -2.18 11.81
N ASP A 101 14.97 -3.04 11.31
CA ASP A 101 16.29 -3.27 11.93
C ASP A 101 17.15 -1.98 11.95
N GLN A 102 16.93 -1.06 11.00
CA GLN A 102 17.66 0.19 10.91
C GLN A 102 16.96 1.40 11.55
N GLN A 103 15.76 1.27 12.14
CA GLN A 103 15.03 2.43 12.69
C GLN A 103 15.78 3.20 13.78
N ALA A 104 16.73 2.56 14.48
CA ALA A 104 17.54 3.21 15.52
C ALA A 104 18.62 4.15 14.96
N THR A 105 19.13 3.87 13.76
CA THR A 105 20.28 4.58 13.16
C THR A 105 19.98 5.17 11.78
N GLY A 106 18.81 4.86 11.21
CA GLY A 106 18.35 5.28 9.90
C GLY A 106 16.99 5.98 9.95
N PHE A 107 16.16 5.75 8.94
CA PHE A 107 14.86 6.40 8.81
C PHE A 107 13.82 5.80 9.77
N LYS A 108 13.15 6.68 10.52
CA LYS A 108 12.09 6.25 11.46
C LYS A 108 10.75 5.99 10.77
N THR A 109 10.51 6.66 9.65
CA THR A 109 9.24 6.60 8.90
C THR A 109 9.52 6.52 7.41
N LEU A 110 8.56 5.98 6.65
CA LEU A 110 8.69 5.91 5.21
C LEU A 110 8.81 7.32 4.61
N ARG A 111 8.03 8.28 5.12
CA ARG A 111 8.17 9.70 4.78
C ARG A 111 9.61 10.20 4.91
N ALA A 112 10.28 9.94 6.04
CA ALA A 112 11.65 10.41 6.24
C ALA A 112 12.63 9.82 5.21
N MET A 113 12.39 8.59 4.75
CA MET A 113 13.17 7.94 3.70
C MET A 113 12.89 8.52 2.30
N LEU A 114 11.63 8.90 2.02
CA LEU A 114 11.17 9.29 0.69
C LEU A 114 11.13 10.81 0.45
N ASP A 115 11.10 11.63 1.49
CA ASP A 115 11.13 13.10 1.38
C ASP A 115 12.33 13.59 0.53
N PRO A 116 13.56 13.06 0.70
CA PRO A 116 14.71 13.47 -0.13
C PRO A 116 14.65 13.03 -1.60
N GLN A 117 13.69 12.17 -1.99
CA GLN A 117 13.69 11.47 -3.28
C GLN A 117 12.75 12.12 -4.30
N GLY A 118 13.28 12.89 -5.25
CA GLY A 118 12.45 13.64 -6.20
C GLY A 118 11.68 14.79 -5.52
N PRO A 119 10.74 15.44 -6.23
CA PRO A 119 10.02 16.61 -5.71
C PRO A 119 9.22 16.31 -4.44
N ASP A 120 9.10 17.30 -3.55
CA ASP A 120 8.45 17.15 -2.23
C ASP A 120 7.03 16.56 -2.33
N CYS A 121 6.20 17.11 -3.22
CA CYS A 121 4.85 16.63 -3.52
C CYS A 121 4.75 15.84 -4.82
N GLY A 122 5.86 15.25 -5.27
CA GLY A 122 5.92 14.67 -6.60
C GLY A 122 5.55 15.69 -7.67
N TYR A 123 4.70 15.28 -8.61
CA TYR A 123 4.17 16.17 -9.65
C TYR A 123 2.80 16.77 -9.31
N SER A 124 2.35 16.64 -8.05
CA SER A 124 1.11 17.23 -7.59
C SER A 124 1.30 18.68 -7.11
N LYS A 125 0.21 19.46 -7.15
CA LYS A 125 0.19 20.89 -6.86
C LYS A 125 -0.46 21.19 -5.51
N LEU A 126 0.09 22.17 -4.81
CA LEU A 126 -0.47 22.71 -3.56
C LEU A 126 -1.06 24.11 -3.74
N ASP A 127 -0.69 24.82 -4.80
CA ASP A 127 -1.22 26.13 -5.19
C ASP A 127 -2.54 26.00 -5.98
N VAL A 128 -3.44 25.15 -5.47
CA VAL A 128 -4.75 24.86 -6.05
C VAL A 128 -5.84 24.96 -4.98
N PRO A 129 -7.12 25.11 -5.35
CA PRO A 129 -8.20 25.14 -4.38
C PRO A 129 -8.20 23.89 -3.50
N ALA A 130 -8.27 24.12 -2.18
CA ALA A 130 -8.31 23.06 -1.17
C ALA A 130 -9.50 22.11 -1.39
N LYS A 131 -9.27 20.81 -1.13
CA LYS A 131 -10.27 19.75 -1.28
C LYS A 131 -10.99 19.49 0.05
N PRO A 132 -12.27 19.13 0.03
CA PRO A 132 -12.94 18.69 1.25
C PRO A 132 -12.34 17.37 1.74
N ILE A 133 -12.40 17.15 3.06
CA ILE A 133 -12.16 15.83 3.65
C ILE A 133 -13.20 14.84 3.10
N PRO A 134 -12.80 13.65 2.62
CA PRO A 134 -13.74 12.62 2.16
C PRO A 134 -14.71 12.20 3.27
N SER A 135 -16.01 12.18 2.97
CA SER A 135 -17.05 11.90 3.97
C SER A 135 -17.04 10.46 4.48
N ASP A 136 -16.46 9.54 3.71
CA ASP A 136 -16.30 8.13 4.07
C ASP A 136 -14.97 7.83 4.78
N GLY A 137 -14.15 8.87 5.01
CA GLY A 137 -12.85 8.75 5.69
C GLY A 137 -11.78 8.01 4.87
N ASN A 138 -11.98 7.79 3.57
CA ASN A 138 -11.00 7.08 2.74
C ASN A 138 -10.18 8.01 1.85
N VAL A 139 -8.88 7.74 1.81
CA VAL A 139 -8.03 8.15 0.69
C VAL A 139 -8.10 7.07 -0.37
N VAL A 140 -8.31 7.45 -1.63
CA VAL A 140 -8.42 6.49 -2.75
C VAL A 140 -7.22 6.61 -3.66
N TRP A 141 -6.46 5.54 -3.75
CA TRP A 141 -5.41 5.37 -4.77
C TRP A 141 -5.97 4.64 -5.98
N GLN A 142 -5.83 5.25 -7.16
CA GLN A 142 -6.34 4.70 -8.41
C GLN A 142 -5.55 5.22 -9.61
N ASN A 143 -5.35 4.35 -10.60
CA ASN A 143 -5.08 4.68 -11.97
C ASN A 143 -6.40 5.12 -12.64
N PRO A 144 -6.54 6.40 -12.97
CA PRO A 144 -7.77 6.95 -13.52
C PRO A 144 -8.07 6.48 -14.95
N ASP A 145 -7.07 5.93 -15.66
CA ASP A 145 -7.22 5.50 -17.04
C ASP A 145 -7.56 4.00 -17.13
N SER A 146 -7.04 3.17 -16.21
CA SER A 146 -7.37 1.72 -16.13
C SER A 146 -8.40 1.34 -15.07
N GLY A 147 -8.67 2.23 -14.10
CA GLY A 147 -9.55 1.94 -12.96
C GLY A 147 -8.94 0.95 -11.97
N GLU A 148 -7.61 0.90 -11.86
CA GLU A 148 -6.87 -0.02 -10.97
C GLU A 148 -6.25 0.74 -9.81
N GLY A 149 -6.34 0.24 -8.59
CA GLY A 149 -5.61 0.69 -7.41
C GLY A 149 -4.16 0.19 -7.44
N PHE A 150 -3.71 -0.40 -6.33
CA PHE A 150 -2.36 -0.96 -6.28
C PHE A 150 -2.28 -2.27 -7.08
N VAL A 151 -1.43 -2.32 -8.08
CA VAL A 151 -1.18 -3.55 -8.84
C VAL A 151 -0.43 -4.56 -7.94
N PRO A 152 -0.89 -5.83 -7.81
CA PRO A 152 -0.34 -6.80 -6.85
C PRO A 152 1.15 -7.09 -6.98
N SER A 153 1.72 -6.90 -8.17
CA SER A 153 3.16 -7.06 -8.38
C SER A 153 3.98 -5.94 -7.74
N HIS A 154 3.40 -4.78 -7.45
CA HIS A 154 4.08 -3.59 -6.93
C HIS A 154 4.06 -3.55 -5.39
N THR A 155 4.39 -4.66 -4.74
CA THR A 155 4.41 -4.74 -3.28
C THR A 155 5.30 -3.68 -2.64
N GLY A 156 4.88 -3.21 -1.47
CA GLY A 156 5.66 -2.27 -0.68
C GLY A 156 4.84 -1.37 0.24
N PRO A 157 5.49 -0.79 1.25
CA PRO A 157 4.82 -0.02 2.28
C PRO A 157 4.31 1.33 1.75
N CYS A 158 3.26 1.83 2.38
CA CYS A 158 2.75 3.18 2.14
C CYS A 158 2.38 3.88 3.45
N GLU A 159 2.43 5.21 3.43
CA GLU A 159 2.06 6.09 4.55
C GLU A 159 1.21 7.26 4.05
N ILE A 160 0.32 7.75 4.92
CA ILE A 160 -0.41 9.00 4.70
C ILE A 160 -0.20 9.91 5.90
N TRP A 161 0.04 11.18 5.60
CA TRP A 161 0.30 12.22 6.57
C TRP A 161 -0.64 13.40 6.37
N LEU A 162 -1.10 13.97 7.48
CA LEU A 162 -1.74 15.28 7.52
C LEU A 162 -0.76 16.22 8.21
N ASP A 163 -0.21 17.16 7.45
CA ASP A 163 0.92 18.01 7.84
C ASP A 163 2.09 17.20 8.42
N ASN A 164 2.24 17.20 9.75
CA ASN A 164 3.32 16.51 10.47
C ASN A 164 2.84 15.28 11.24
N THR A 165 1.57 14.91 11.09
CA THR A 165 0.95 13.77 11.78
C THR A 165 0.80 12.62 10.80
N ARG A 166 1.38 11.46 11.13
CA ARG A 166 1.12 10.22 10.39
C ARG A 166 -0.24 9.69 10.78
N VAL A 167 -1.14 9.59 9.82
CA VAL A 167 -2.54 9.19 10.04
C VAL A 167 -2.87 7.82 9.44
N PHE A 168 -1.95 7.28 8.64
CA PHE A 168 -2.04 5.93 8.11
C PHE A 168 -0.66 5.36 7.86
N GLN A 169 -0.50 4.06 8.08
CA GLN A 169 0.67 3.29 7.69
C GLN A 169 0.28 1.85 7.42
N ASN A 170 0.85 1.27 6.36
CA ASN A 170 0.77 -0.16 6.10
C ASN A 170 2.08 -0.68 5.49
N ASP A 171 2.47 -1.90 5.86
CA ASP A 171 3.74 -2.52 5.49
C ASP A 171 3.74 -3.05 4.03
N ASP A 172 2.56 -3.28 3.44
CA ASP A 172 2.39 -3.70 2.04
C ASP A 172 1.00 -3.32 1.51
N CYS A 173 0.91 -2.16 0.88
CA CYS A 173 -0.39 -1.63 0.44
C CYS A 173 -0.95 -2.37 -0.76
N ALA A 174 -0.10 -2.92 -1.64
CA ALA A 174 -0.55 -3.67 -2.81
C ALA A 174 -1.17 -5.01 -2.45
N THR A 175 -0.74 -5.63 -1.36
CA THR A 175 -1.33 -6.88 -0.86
C THR A 175 -2.59 -6.62 -0.03
N ASN A 176 -2.60 -5.56 0.78
CA ASN A 176 -3.64 -5.37 1.79
C ASN A 176 -4.85 -4.55 1.32
N PHE A 177 -4.73 -3.83 0.21
CA PHE A 177 -5.82 -3.04 -0.37
C PHE A 177 -6.08 -3.47 -1.81
N PRO A 178 -7.36 -3.69 -2.18
CA PRO A 178 -7.71 -4.31 -3.44
C PRO A 178 -7.29 -3.46 -4.65
N GLU A 179 -6.79 -4.12 -5.70
CA GLU A 179 -6.47 -3.49 -6.98
C GLU A 179 -7.73 -3.03 -7.71
N LYS A 180 -8.87 -3.70 -7.58
CA LYS A 180 -10.09 -3.33 -8.33
C LYS A 180 -11.28 -3.21 -7.38
N PRO A 181 -12.14 -2.18 -7.56
CA PRO A 181 -12.09 -1.09 -8.57
C PRO A 181 -11.15 0.08 -8.20
N ALA A 182 -10.69 0.17 -6.96
CA ALA A 182 -9.70 1.13 -6.48
C ALA A 182 -9.20 0.68 -5.10
N ALA A 183 -8.06 1.21 -4.65
CA ALA A 183 -7.58 0.97 -3.30
C ALA A 183 -8.11 2.05 -2.35
N HIS A 184 -8.88 1.64 -1.34
CA HIS A 184 -9.47 2.52 -0.33
C HIS A 184 -8.68 2.40 0.97
N LEU A 185 -7.99 3.47 1.35
CA LEU A 185 -7.13 3.54 2.53
C LEU A 185 -7.87 4.30 3.63
N PRO A 186 -8.25 3.65 4.74
CA PRO A 186 -8.96 4.31 5.84
C PRO A 186 -8.02 5.28 6.56
N VAL A 187 -8.39 6.54 6.67
CA VAL A 187 -7.56 7.61 7.23
C VAL A 187 -8.31 8.33 8.35
N ASP A 188 -7.62 8.56 9.47
CA ASP A 188 -8.11 9.46 10.52
C ASP A 188 -7.78 10.92 10.18
N PHE A 189 -8.81 11.68 9.82
CA PHE A 189 -8.69 13.10 9.48
C PHE A 189 -8.78 14.06 10.68
N ALA A 190 -8.90 13.56 11.91
CA ALA A 190 -9.14 14.39 13.10
C ALA A 190 -8.06 15.46 13.34
N SER A 191 -6.82 15.23 12.88
CA SER A 191 -5.72 16.19 13.01
C SER A 191 -5.77 17.35 12.00
N CYS A 192 -6.61 17.28 10.97
CA CYS A 192 -6.75 18.33 9.97
C CYS A 192 -7.82 19.34 10.41
N VAL A 193 -7.42 20.39 11.13
CA VAL A 193 -8.31 21.47 11.59
C VAL A 193 -8.01 22.76 10.83
N GLY A 194 -9.05 23.42 10.31
CA GLY A 194 -8.94 24.64 9.50
C GLY A 194 -8.41 24.35 8.09
N SER A 195 -7.11 24.10 7.97
CA SER A 195 -6.46 23.71 6.70
C SER A 195 -5.28 22.80 6.99
N CYS A 196 -5.07 21.80 6.16
CA CYS A 196 -3.88 20.94 6.24
C CYS A 196 -3.42 20.53 4.84
N THR A 197 -2.19 20.02 4.74
CA THR A 197 -1.70 19.32 3.56
C THR A 197 -1.76 17.83 3.80
N ILE A 198 -2.49 17.09 2.96
CA ILE A 198 -2.38 15.64 2.93
C ILE A 198 -1.21 15.23 2.03
N ARG A 199 -0.45 14.24 2.47
CA ARG A 199 0.70 13.68 1.74
C ARG A 199 0.61 12.16 1.74
N PHE A 200 0.58 11.59 0.55
CA PHE A 200 0.62 10.15 0.31
C PHE A 200 2.02 9.75 -0.15
N TYR A 201 2.54 8.68 0.45
CA TYR A 201 3.84 8.09 0.13
C TYR A 201 3.67 6.61 -0.11
N TRP A 202 4.23 6.09 -1.20
CA TRP A 202 4.33 4.66 -1.47
C TRP A 202 5.65 4.34 -2.15
N ILE A 203 6.23 3.20 -1.81
CA ILE A 203 7.39 2.66 -2.52
C ILE A 203 7.06 1.28 -3.05
N ALA A 204 7.28 1.07 -4.35
CA ALA A 204 7.10 -0.24 -4.98
C ALA A 204 8.46 -0.94 -5.14
N LEU A 205 8.54 -2.17 -4.65
CA LEU A 205 9.79 -2.93 -4.44
C LEU A 205 9.96 -4.11 -5.42
N HIS A 206 9.23 -4.08 -6.53
CA HIS A 206 9.10 -5.20 -7.46
C HIS A 206 10.31 -5.42 -8.38
N GLN A 207 11.27 -4.50 -8.38
CA GLN A 207 12.50 -4.53 -9.19
C GLN A 207 13.65 -3.88 -8.42
N ASP A 208 14.89 -4.04 -8.90
CA ASP A 208 16.11 -3.54 -8.24
C ASP A 208 16.12 -2.01 -8.00
N LEU A 209 15.48 -1.27 -8.90
CA LEU A 209 15.26 0.16 -8.80
C LEU A 209 13.84 0.41 -8.25
N TRP A 210 13.75 0.60 -6.94
CA TRP A 210 12.48 0.84 -6.28
C TRP A 210 11.85 2.13 -6.74
N GLN A 211 10.56 2.08 -7.03
CA GLN A 211 9.82 3.24 -7.54
C GLN A 211 9.17 4.00 -6.40
N VAL A 212 9.41 5.31 -6.34
CA VAL A 212 8.87 6.20 -5.31
C VAL A 212 7.64 6.93 -5.84
N TYR A 213 6.53 6.84 -5.13
CA TYR A 213 5.29 7.55 -5.42
C TYR A 213 5.00 8.56 -4.30
N LYS A 214 4.80 9.82 -4.69
CA LYS A 214 4.45 10.92 -3.78
C LYS A 214 3.35 11.76 -4.39
N ASN A 215 2.26 11.95 -3.66
CA ASN A 215 1.16 12.84 -4.05
C ASN A 215 0.76 13.69 -2.85
N CYS A 216 0.32 14.92 -3.10
CA CYS A 216 -0.20 15.83 -2.10
C CYS A 216 -1.51 16.46 -2.57
N ALA A 217 -2.28 16.96 -1.62
CA ALA A 217 -3.36 17.90 -1.88
C ALA A 217 -3.53 18.86 -0.69
N PRO A 218 -3.90 20.13 -0.93
CA PRO A 218 -4.38 21.01 0.14
C PRO A 218 -5.81 20.58 0.54
N LEU A 219 -6.10 20.52 1.83
CA LEU A 219 -7.43 20.19 2.36
C LEU A 219 -8.05 21.36 3.12
N VAL A 220 -9.37 21.47 2.98
CA VAL A 220 -10.21 22.19 3.94
C VAL A 220 -10.37 21.28 5.14
N GLY A 221 -9.82 21.72 6.27
CA GLY A 221 -9.89 20.98 7.52
C GLY A 221 -11.24 21.08 8.22
N LEU A 222 -11.40 20.28 9.25
CA LEU A 222 -12.54 20.34 10.16
C LEU A 222 -12.60 21.74 10.80
N SER A 223 -13.81 22.22 11.05
CA SER A 223 -13.98 23.41 11.89
C SER A 223 -13.50 23.08 13.29
N ALA A 224 -12.75 24.00 13.91
CA ALA A 224 -12.38 23.85 15.31
C ALA A 224 -13.67 23.86 16.15
N THR A 225 -14.02 22.74 16.77
CA THR A 225 -15.07 22.72 17.79
C THR A 225 -14.55 23.55 18.98
N PRO A 226 -15.30 24.54 19.48
CA PRO A 226 -14.89 25.24 20.70
C PRO A 226 -14.79 24.21 21.82
N THR A 227 -13.59 24.05 22.40
CA THR A 227 -13.42 23.31 23.63
C THR A 227 -14.22 24.03 24.70
N ILE A 228 -15.40 23.51 25.06
CA ILE A 228 -16.10 23.95 26.26
C ILE A 228 -15.24 23.46 27.42
N VAL A 229 -14.34 24.30 27.90
CA VAL A 229 -13.75 24.15 29.23
C VAL A 229 -14.92 24.29 30.20
N PRO A 230 -15.25 23.28 31.02
CA PRO A 230 -16.26 23.47 32.05
C PRO A 230 -15.77 24.57 33.00
N SER A 231 -16.40 25.75 32.94
CA SER A 231 -16.17 26.77 33.95
C SER A 231 -16.60 26.19 35.29
N ALA A 232 -15.65 26.10 36.23
CA ALA A 232 -15.93 25.73 37.60
C ALA A 232 -17.02 26.67 38.17
N PRO A 233 -18.05 26.15 38.87
CA PRO A 233 -19.10 26.99 39.42
C PRO A 233 -18.54 27.91 40.50
N THR A 234 -18.71 29.20 40.30
CA THR A 234 -18.44 30.25 41.28
C THR A 234 -19.51 30.16 42.38
N PRO A 235 -19.17 30.30 43.68
CA PRO A 235 -20.17 30.22 44.75
C PRO A 235 -21.06 31.46 44.78
N THR A 236 -22.34 31.29 44.45
CA THR A 236 -23.38 32.33 44.56
C THR A 236 -23.71 32.60 46.03
N THR A 237 -23.54 33.85 46.46
CA THR A 237 -23.98 34.34 47.77
C THR A 237 -25.48 34.66 47.73
N SER A 238 -26.26 34.12 48.67
CA SER A 238 -27.72 34.33 48.78
C SER A 238 -28.10 35.77 49.17
N PRO A 239 -29.19 36.35 48.65
CA PRO A 239 -29.78 37.60 49.16
C PRO A 239 -30.73 37.35 50.36
N PRO A 240 -30.93 38.34 51.25
CA PRO A 240 -31.72 38.19 52.47
C PRO A 240 -33.24 38.32 52.25
N THR A 241 -33.98 37.47 52.94
CA THR A 241 -35.45 37.39 52.96
C THR A 241 -36.08 38.54 53.75
N THR A 242 -37.06 39.24 53.16
CA THR A 242 -37.94 40.20 53.87
C THR A 242 -39.40 39.72 53.82
N ARG A 243 -40.14 39.95 54.91
CA ARG A 243 -41.39 39.28 55.30
C ARG A 243 -42.65 40.15 55.06
N SER A 244 -43.75 39.50 54.60
CA SER A 244 -45.21 39.71 54.87
C SER A 244 -45.94 40.99 54.43
N PRO A 245 -47.31 41.06 54.45
CA PRO A 245 -48.35 40.02 54.70
C PRO A 245 -49.63 40.01 53.79
N ASP A 246 -50.29 38.84 53.79
CA ASP A 246 -51.75 38.51 53.89
C ASP A 246 -52.83 38.97 52.87
N GLY A 247 -53.80 38.07 52.58
CA GLY A 247 -54.96 38.28 51.70
C GLY A 247 -55.79 37.06 51.22
N THR A 248 -56.17 36.13 52.10
CA THR A 248 -57.54 35.55 52.33
C THR A 248 -58.56 35.24 51.17
N THR A 249 -58.85 33.92 51.01
CA THR A 249 -60.12 33.15 50.65
C THR A 249 -60.83 33.33 49.28
N THR A 250 -61.47 32.36 48.58
CA THR A 250 -62.28 31.13 48.87
C THR A 250 -62.48 30.29 47.54
N PRO A 251 -63.23 29.15 47.44
CA PRO A 251 -62.85 27.96 46.66
C PRO A 251 -63.86 27.59 45.53
N ILE A 252 -63.67 26.45 44.83
CA ILE A 252 -64.67 25.39 44.55
C ILE A 252 -64.15 24.39 43.49
N ALA A 253 -64.42 23.12 43.75
CA ALA A 253 -64.08 21.94 42.96
C ALA A 253 -65.13 21.59 41.90
N THR A 254 -64.72 20.87 40.83
CA THR A 254 -65.44 19.75 40.19
C THR A 254 -64.53 19.19 39.07
N LYS A 255 -63.97 17.99 39.22
CA LYS A 255 -64.46 16.65 38.86
C LYS A 255 -64.13 16.25 37.40
N TYR A 256 -63.30 15.21 37.28
CA TYR A 256 -62.92 14.41 36.11
C TYR A 256 -64.13 13.77 35.38
N PRO A 257 -63.99 13.37 34.09
CA PRO A 257 -63.44 12.06 33.71
C PRO A 257 -62.38 12.16 32.58
N ASP A 258 -61.30 11.41 32.57
CA ASP A 258 -61.11 9.96 32.35
C ASP A 258 -61.36 9.58 30.89
N TYR A 259 -60.26 9.35 30.16
CA TYR A 259 -60.26 8.61 28.90
C TYR A 259 -58.96 7.80 28.80
N ASN A 260 -59.17 6.49 28.65
CA ASN A 260 -58.21 5.41 28.63
C ASN A 260 -57.17 5.47 27.50
N ASP A 261 -56.01 4.89 27.82
CA ASP A 261 -55.22 3.91 27.07
C ASP A 261 -55.57 3.66 25.60
N LEU A 262 -54.56 3.77 24.74
CA LEU A 262 -54.19 2.70 23.80
C LEU A 262 -52.69 2.79 23.47
N ASP A 263 -51.91 1.93 24.13
CA ASP A 263 -50.68 1.37 23.59
C ASP A 263 -50.98 0.59 22.29
N CYS A 264 -50.06 0.62 21.33
CA CYS A 264 -49.43 -0.56 20.74
C CYS A 264 -48.50 -0.16 19.58
N ASP A 265 -47.21 -0.37 19.83
CA ASP A 265 -46.13 -0.62 18.87
C ASP A 265 -46.43 -1.91 18.05
N PRO A 266 -45.70 -2.22 16.96
CA PRO A 266 -44.23 -2.45 16.97
C PRO A 266 -43.41 -1.72 15.89
#